data_AF-A0A0G1PT59-F1
#
_entry.id   AF-A0A0G1PT59-F1
#
_cell.length_a   1.000
_cell.length_b   1.000
_cell.length_c   1.000
_cell.angle_alpha   90.00
_cell.angle_beta   90.00
_cell.angle_gamma   90.00
#
_symmetry.space_group_name_H-M   'P 1'
#
loop_
_entity.id
_entity.type
_entity.pdbx_description
1 polymer ?
#
loop_
_entity_poly.entity_id
_entity_poly.type
_entity_poly.pdbx_seq_one_letter_code
_entity_poly.pdbx_strand_id
1 'polypeptide(L)'
;MTDEWQKRGAREGRNFEILTAEIAKATFGVTPSQHKKLKGLKRQNLRDHMDDFELIFSMLGERSTTEIHRLEKSDGVSKLKGDAKRGGKVAGIARKQLEKEIGRSVVSKQNFLEKKINKRLK
;
A
#
# COMPACT_ATOMS: atom_id res chain seq x y z
N MET A 1 -5.78 -0.36 -11.18
CA MET A 1 -6.03 -1.42 -10.16
C MET A 1 -7.51 -1.50 -9.80
N THR A 2 -8.14 -0.39 -9.45
CA THR A 2 -9.59 -0.31 -9.15
C THR A 2 -10.47 -0.89 -10.26
N ASP A 3 -10.17 -0.58 -11.53
CA ASP A 3 -10.90 -1.10 -12.68
C ASP A 3 -10.78 -2.62 -12.81
N GLU A 4 -9.62 -3.18 -12.43
CA GLU A 4 -9.39 -4.63 -12.42
C GLU A 4 -10.28 -5.30 -11.38
N TRP A 5 -10.42 -4.70 -10.19
CA TRP A 5 -11.28 -5.21 -9.13
C TRP A 5 -12.77 -5.13 -9.48
N GLN A 6 -13.21 -4.03 -10.09
CA GLN A 6 -14.59 -3.90 -10.60
C GLN A 6 -14.93 -5.00 -11.60
N LYS A 7 -14.05 -5.22 -12.60
CA LYS A 7 -14.23 -6.26 -13.61
C LYS A 7 -14.34 -7.67 -13.01
N ARG A 8 -13.77 -7.87 -11.82
CA ARG A 8 -13.74 -9.15 -11.09
C ARG A 8 -14.81 -9.25 -9.98
N GLY A 9 -15.79 -8.36 -10.00
CA GLY A 9 -16.96 -8.42 -9.11
C GLY A 9 -16.76 -7.78 -7.73
N ALA A 10 -15.69 -7.02 -7.51
CA ALA A 10 -15.59 -6.18 -6.32
C ALA A 10 -16.36 -4.88 -6.53
N ARG A 11 -17.42 -4.68 -5.73
CA ARG A 11 -18.14 -3.41 -5.66
C ARG A 11 -17.28 -2.34 -4.97
N GLU A 12 -17.40 -1.09 -5.42
CA GLU A 12 -16.69 0.05 -4.83
C GLU A 12 -17.01 0.24 -3.33
N GLY A 13 -16.21 1.08 -2.66
CA GLY A 13 -16.32 1.34 -1.23
C GLY A 13 -15.68 0.23 -0.39
N ARG A 14 -16.47 -0.49 0.39
CA ARG A 14 -15.97 -1.42 1.42
C ARG A 14 -15.03 -2.50 0.88
N ASN A 15 -15.26 -3.04 -0.33
CA ASN A 15 -14.37 -4.07 -0.86
C ASN A 15 -13.00 -3.49 -1.24
N PHE A 16 -12.97 -2.29 -1.83
CA PHE A 16 -11.73 -1.64 -2.21
C PHE A 16 -10.91 -1.29 -0.96
N GLU A 17 -11.56 -0.83 0.10
CA GLU A 17 -10.91 -0.59 1.39
C GLU A 17 -10.30 -1.86 1.97
N ILE A 18 -11.04 -2.98 1.94
CA ILE A 18 -10.54 -4.28 2.41
C ILE A 18 -9.33 -4.73 1.59
N LEU A 19 -9.42 -4.73 0.26
CA LEU A 19 -8.34 -5.20 -0.61
C LEU A 19 -7.10 -4.33 -0.47
N THR A 20 -7.27 -3.00 -0.42
CA THR A 20 -6.18 -2.06 -0.17
C THR A 20 -5.55 -2.29 1.20
N ALA A 21 -6.37 -2.55 2.23
CA ALA A 21 -5.86 -2.83 3.56
C ALA A 21 -5.05 -4.13 3.62
N GLU A 22 -5.44 -5.17 2.89
CA GLU A 22 -4.66 -6.42 2.79
C GLU A 22 -3.31 -6.20 2.09
N ILE A 23 -3.29 -5.46 0.97
CA ILE A 23 -2.03 -5.12 0.28
C ILE A 23 -1.13 -4.33 1.21
N ALA A 24 -1.64 -3.26 1.82
CA ALA A 24 -0.85 -2.39 2.70
C ALA A 24 -0.31 -3.16 3.92
N LYS A 25 -1.14 -4.01 4.54
CA LYS A 25 -0.72 -4.82 5.69
C LYS A 25 0.34 -5.83 5.29
N ALA A 26 0.21 -6.49 4.15
CA ALA A 26 1.21 -7.45 3.68
C ALA A 26 2.52 -6.77 3.24
N THR A 27 2.44 -5.55 2.72
CA THR A 27 3.58 -4.75 2.26
C THR A 27 4.33 -4.13 3.45
N PHE A 28 3.64 -3.34 4.26
CA PHE A 28 4.22 -2.48 5.31
C PHE A 28 4.09 -3.04 6.73
N GLY A 29 3.34 -4.13 6.92
CA GLY A 29 3.04 -4.67 8.25
C GLY A 29 1.96 -3.89 9.01
N VAL A 30 1.43 -2.82 8.43
CA VAL A 30 0.41 -1.94 9.03
C VAL A 30 -0.73 -1.68 8.05
N THR A 31 -1.94 -1.48 8.56
CA THR A 31 -3.08 -1.06 7.74
C THR A 31 -2.95 0.41 7.32
N PRO A 32 -3.69 0.87 6.29
CA PRO A 32 -3.69 2.29 5.91
C PRO A 32 -4.08 3.21 7.07
N SER A 33 -5.02 2.80 7.92
CA SER A 33 -5.43 3.57 9.10
C SER A 33 -4.33 3.65 10.16
N GLN A 34 -3.59 2.56 10.40
CA GLN A 34 -2.42 2.56 11.29
C GLN A 34 -1.28 3.40 10.72
N HIS A 35 -1.04 3.32 9.41
CA HIS A 35 -0.01 4.10 8.73
C HIS A 35 -0.30 5.60 8.78
N LYS A 36 -1.56 6.01 8.60
CA LYS A 36 -2.02 7.39 8.83
C LYS A 36 -1.73 7.84 10.27
N LYS A 37 -2.03 7.01 11.27
CA LYS A 37 -1.73 7.32 12.68
C LYS A 37 -0.23 7.49 12.93
N LEU A 38 0.61 6.64 12.35
CA LEU A 38 2.07 6.76 12.46
C LEU A 38 2.60 8.09 11.92
N LYS A 39 1.97 8.61 10.85
CA LYS A 39 2.30 9.90 10.23
C LYS A 39 1.54 11.10 10.82
N GLY A 40 0.76 10.89 11.88
CA GLY A 40 -0.02 11.97 12.53
C GLY A 40 -1.19 12.50 11.68
N LEU A 41 -1.64 11.76 10.68
CA LEU A 41 -2.72 12.18 9.77
C LEU A 41 -4.09 11.91 10.39
N LYS A 42 -4.99 12.89 10.28
CA LYS A 42 -6.39 12.77 10.74
C LYS A 42 -7.34 12.53 9.56
N ARG A 43 -7.36 13.47 8.62
CA ARG A 43 -8.27 13.46 7.44
C ARG A 43 -7.53 13.42 6.11
N GLN A 44 -6.22 13.60 6.13
CA GLN A 44 -5.40 13.67 4.93
C GLN A 44 -5.35 12.32 4.20
N ASN A 45 -5.12 12.39 2.89
CA ASN A 45 -4.81 11.22 2.09
C ASN A 45 -3.43 10.68 2.52
N LEU A 46 -3.30 9.37 2.71
CA LEU A 46 -2.02 8.80 3.14
C LEU A 46 -0.95 8.95 2.04
N ARG A 47 -1.33 8.74 0.77
CA ARG A 47 -0.43 8.68 -0.38
C ARG A 47 0.32 9.99 -0.59
N ASP A 48 -0.33 11.12 -0.35
CA ASP A 48 0.28 12.44 -0.49
C ASP A 48 1.39 12.69 0.56
N HIS A 49 1.36 11.94 1.67
CA HIS A 49 2.29 12.08 2.79
C HIS A 49 3.29 10.91 2.89
N MET A 50 3.25 9.98 1.93
CA MET A 50 4.24 8.91 1.77
C MET A 50 5.55 9.47 1.19
N ASP A 51 6.67 8.89 1.58
CA ASP A 51 7.95 9.11 0.89
C ASP A 51 8.08 8.25 -0.37
N ASP A 52 9.17 8.45 -1.11
CA ASP A 52 9.38 7.78 -2.40
C ASP A 52 9.40 6.25 -2.26
N PHE A 53 10.00 5.70 -1.19
CA PHE A 53 10.01 4.26 -0.99
C PHE A 53 8.63 3.72 -0.61
N GLU A 54 7.90 4.42 0.26
CA GLU A 54 6.52 4.07 0.60
C GLU A 54 5.62 4.07 -0.64
N LEU A 55 5.80 5.01 -1.57
CA LEU A 55 5.08 5.03 -2.85
C LEU A 55 5.49 3.86 -3.75
N ILE A 56 6.79 3.61 -3.92
CA ILE A 56 7.32 2.53 -4.76
C ILE A 56 6.82 1.17 -4.30
N PHE A 57 6.88 0.88 -3.00
CA PHE A 57 6.41 -0.41 -2.47
C PHE A 57 4.89 -0.55 -2.52
N SER A 58 4.15 0.56 -2.37
CA SER A 58 2.70 0.55 -2.61
C SER A 58 2.41 0.15 -4.06
N MET A 59 3.05 0.81 -5.03
CA MET A 59 2.87 0.49 -6.46
C MET A 59 3.28 -0.95 -6.79
N LEU A 60 4.39 -1.45 -6.24
CA LEU A 60 4.81 -2.83 -6.42
C LEU A 60 3.77 -3.82 -5.88
N GLY A 61 3.19 -3.57 -4.70
CA GLY A 61 2.16 -4.41 -4.11
C GLY A 61 0.87 -4.41 -4.92
N GLU A 62 0.43 -3.24 -5.37
CA GLU A 62 -0.74 -3.03 -6.23
C GLU A 62 -0.58 -3.73 -7.59
N ARG A 63 0.59 -3.57 -8.23
CA ARG A 63 0.88 -4.18 -9.53
C ARG A 63 1.02 -5.70 -9.42
N SER A 64 1.73 -6.20 -8.42
CA SER A 64 1.87 -7.64 -8.17
C SER A 64 0.51 -8.29 -7.93
N THR A 65 -0.35 -7.65 -7.14
CA THR A 65 -1.72 -8.13 -6.89
C THR A 65 -2.52 -8.21 -8.19
N THR A 66 -2.44 -7.18 -9.03
CA THR A 66 -3.13 -7.14 -10.33
C THR A 66 -2.69 -8.28 -11.24
N GLU A 67 -1.39 -8.55 -11.33
CA GLU A 67 -0.88 -9.65 -12.15
C GLU A 67 -1.26 -11.02 -11.61
N ILE A 68 -1.31 -11.19 -10.28
CA ILE A 68 -1.79 -12.43 -9.66
C ILE A 68 -3.28 -12.64 -9.97
N HIS A 69 -4.13 -11.61 -9.85
CA HIS A 69 -5.54 -11.73 -10.22
C HIS A 69 -5.72 -12.22 -11.66
N ARG A 70 -4.90 -11.69 -12.58
CA ARG A 70 -4.92 -12.06 -14.00
C ARG A 70 -4.51 -13.51 -14.23
N LEU A 71 -3.41 -13.92 -13.60
CA LEU A 71 -2.88 -15.28 -13.71
C LEU A 71 -3.87 -16.31 -13.17
N GLU A 72 -4.42 -16.06 -11.97
CA GLU A 72 -5.34 -16.98 -11.28
C GLU A 72 -6.78 -16.92 -11.83
N LYS A 73 -7.07 -15.94 -12.71
CA LYS A 73 -8.43 -15.61 -13.16
C LYS A 73 -9.39 -15.49 -11.96
N SER A 74 -8.92 -14.83 -10.91
CA SER A 74 -9.67 -14.70 -9.66
C SER A 74 -10.85 -13.76 -9.82
N ASP A 75 -12.02 -14.23 -9.37
CA ASP A 75 -13.25 -13.45 -9.27
C ASP A 75 -13.84 -13.54 -7.86
N GLY A 76 -14.55 -12.49 -7.47
CA GLY A 76 -15.18 -12.37 -6.17
C GLY A 76 -14.22 -11.95 -5.05
N VAL A 77 -14.74 -11.14 -4.13
CA VAL A 77 -13.95 -10.46 -3.08
C VAL A 77 -13.12 -11.43 -2.23
N SER A 78 -13.61 -12.64 -1.98
CA SER A 78 -12.89 -13.64 -1.18
C SER A 78 -11.57 -14.08 -1.83
N LYS A 79 -11.59 -14.42 -3.13
CA LYS A 79 -10.36 -14.80 -3.87
C LYS A 79 -9.44 -13.60 -4.05
N LEU A 80 -10.01 -12.44 -4.41
CA LEU A 80 -9.25 -11.20 -4.55
C LEU A 80 -8.49 -10.84 -3.26
N LYS A 81 -9.07 -11.14 -2.09
CA LYS A 81 -8.40 -10.94 -0.81
C LYS A 81 -7.14 -11.81 -0.65
N GLY A 82 -7.20 -13.06 -1.07
CA GLY A 82 -6.05 -13.97 -1.05
C GLY A 82 -4.92 -13.48 -1.94
N ASP A 83 -5.25 -13.05 -3.15
CA ASP A 83 -4.30 -12.51 -4.11
C ASP A 83 -3.70 -11.17 -3.65
N ALA A 84 -4.52 -10.29 -3.07
CA ALA A 84 -4.06 -9.03 -2.47
C ALA A 84 -3.00 -9.26 -1.38
N LYS A 85 -3.21 -10.27 -0.54
CA LYS A 85 -2.22 -10.69 0.45
C LYS A 85 -0.95 -11.23 -0.20
N ARG A 86 -1.05 -12.01 -1.28
CA ARG A 86 0.11 -12.54 -2.03
C ARG A 86 0.90 -11.41 -2.71
N GLY A 87 0.22 -10.51 -3.41
CA GLY A 87 0.86 -9.39 -4.10
C GLY A 87 1.51 -8.40 -3.14
N GLY A 88 0.84 -8.06 -2.03
CA GLY A 88 1.44 -7.26 -0.97
C GLY A 88 2.63 -7.97 -0.30
N LYS A 89 2.62 -9.32 -0.18
CA LYS A 89 3.76 -10.07 0.37
C LYS A 89 5.00 -9.95 -0.53
N VAL A 90 4.85 -9.94 -1.85
CA VAL A 90 5.97 -9.71 -2.79
C VAL A 90 6.64 -8.36 -2.49
N ALA A 91 5.85 -7.29 -2.42
CA ALA A 91 6.36 -5.97 -2.08
C ALA A 91 6.94 -5.90 -0.67
N GLY A 92 6.34 -6.59 0.30
CA GLY A 92 6.83 -6.68 1.66
C GLY A 92 8.18 -7.40 1.79
N ILE A 93 8.43 -8.43 0.98
CA ILE A 93 9.74 -9.10 0.90
C ILE A 93 10.78 -8.14 0.33
N ALA A 94 10.48 -7.50 -0.80
CA ALA A 94 11.38 -6.54 -1.44
C ALA A 94 11.71 -5.37 -0.49
N ARG A 95 10.70 -4.82 0.20
CA ARG A 95 10.88 -3.78 1.22
C ARG A 95 11.83 -4.23 2.32
N LYS A 96 11.58 -5.40 2.92
CA LYS A 96 12.42 -5.93 3.99
C LYS A 96 13.85 -6.18 3.53
N GLN A 97 14.04 -6.64 2.29
CA GLN A 97 15.40 -6.80 1.74
C GLN A 97 16.10 -5.45 1.64
N LEU A 98 15.44 -4.44 1.06
CA LEU A 98 16.00 -3.09 0.99
C LEU A 98 16.35 -2.54 2.37
N GLU A 99 15.44 -2.66 3.35
CA GLU A 99 15.65 -2.17 4.72
C GLU A 99 16.89 -2.78 5.39
N LYS A 100 17.22 -4.05 5.07
CA LYS A 100 18.45 -4.69 5.54
C LYS A 100 19.69 -4.06 4.93
N GLU A 101 19.68 -3.78 3.62
CA GLU A 101 20.81 -3.16 2.92
C GLU A 101 21.07 -1.72 3.37
N ILE A 102 20.01 -0.95 3.63
CA ILE A 102 20.13 0.49 3.97
C ILE A 102 20.18 0.77 5.48
N GLY A 103 19.99 -0.24 6.32
CA GLY A 103 20.03 -0.13 7.79
C GLY A 103 18.93 0.74 8.42
N ARG A 104 17.83 1.02 7.72
CA ARG A 104 16.70 1.80 8.23
C ARG A 104 15.35 1.31 7.71
N SER A 105 14.29 1.56 8.48
CA SER A 105 12.91 1.26 8.08
C SER A 105 12.43 2.21 6.97
N VAL A 106 11.69 1.65 6.02
CA VAL A 106 10.91 2.40 5.02
C VAL A 106 9.62 2.93 5.66
N VAL A 107 8.97 2.14 6.51
CA VAL A 107 7.80 2.62 7.27
C VAL A 107 8.30 3.57 8.35
N SER A 108 7.96 4.84 8.23
CA SER A 108 8.44 5.87 9.15
C SER A 108 7.31 6.77 9.65
N LYS A 109 7.55 7.40 10.81
CA LYS A 109 6.69 8.46 11.34
C LYS A 109 6.87 9.79 10.59
N GLN A 110 7.85 9.88 9.67
CA GLN A 110 8.16 11.14 9.01
C GLN A 110 7.03 11.51 8.03
N ASN A 111 6.58 12.76 8.12
CA ASN A 111 5.57 13.34 7.24
C ASN A 111 6.26 14.12 6.12
N PHE A 112 6.15 13.65 4.87
CA PHE A 112 6.90 14.20 3.74
C PHE A 112 6.42 15.60 3.32
N LEU A 113 5.12 15.89 3.41
CA LEU A 113 4.57 17.20 3.04
C LEU A 113 4.87 18.30 4.06
N GLU A 114 4.92 17.96 5.35
CA GLU A 114 5.30 18.91 6.41
C GLU A 114 6.73 19.44 6.20
N LYS A 115 7.64 18.59 5.71
CA LYS A 115 9.00 18.99 5.32
C LYS A 115 9.04 19.92 4.11
N LYS A 116 8.16 19.73 3.11
CA LYS A 116 8.11 20.61 1.92
C LYS A 116 7.66 22.03 2.28
N ILE A 117 6.72 22.18 3.19
CA ILE A 117 6.24 23.49 3.66
C ILE A 117 7.35 24.20 4.45
N ASN A 118 8.00 23.50 5.39
CA ASN A 118 9.07 24.09 6.19
C ASN A 118 10.34 24.42 5.39
N LYS A 119 10.62 23.72 4.28
CA LYS A 119 11.72 24.07 3.36
C LYS A 119 11.44 25.29 2.48
N ARG A 120 10.17 25.66 2.27
CA ARG A 120 9.79 26.85 1.49
C ARG A 120 9.77 28.15 2.30
N LEU A 121 9.79 28.03 3.63
CA LEU A 121 9.73 29.15 4.59
C LEU A 121 11.10 29.50 5.20
N LYS A 122 12.19 28.92 4.68
CA LYS A 122 13.58 29.25 4.98
C LYS A 122 14.27 29.66 3.70
#